data_AF-A0A3A4VME3-F1
#
_entry.id   AF-A0A3A4VME3-F1
#
_cell.length_a   1.000
_cell.length_b   1.000
_cell.length_c   1.000
_cell.angle_alpha   90.00
_cell.angle_beta   90.00
_cell.angle_gamma   90.00
#
_symmetry.space_group_name_H-M   'P 1'
#
loop_
_entity.id
_entity.type
_entity.pdbx_description
1 polymer ?
#
loop_
_entity_poly.entity_id
_entity_poly.type
_entity_poly.pdbx_seq_one_letter_code
_entity_poly.pdbx_strand_id
1 'polypeptide(L)'
;MTDRNSTVPKPFIFVLIPFEKKFEDIYKFGIKGAANDVGAYAERLDEQIFTEGMLDRIFNQISKADVVVADMTGRNPNVFYEVGYAHALGKIVLLLTQNSDDIPFDLKHRQHTVYSGSIDTLKSELITKLQWAISESRVRHDAQTSELFSIHIANVLIPQTGAIEEIPVINGTVKENTFWLPVIVRNDSLETTSAITHVYLFCQPNVAAVPFEYVALNTLSPNSIPIYSFVQDTNTPSPLQPFTANPIDAKDNLTDQFRLQTTIPALPPGAVETFNIPLIFSRQIPELDSLYRIRLHSAKAYHDYSFRLKIKYDFEVKEEKPPA
;
A
#
# COMPACT_ATOMS: atom_id res chain seq x y z
N MET A 1 14.44 -8.34 24.59
CA MET A 1 13.08 -8.05 25.09
C MET A 1 12.17 -7.93 23.88
N THR A 2 11.37 -8.97 23.60
CA THR A 2 10.41 -8.96 22.50
C THR A 2 9.13 -8.26 22.97
N ASP A 3 8.82 -7.14 22.35
CA ASP A 3 7.70 -6.28 22.68
C ASP A 3 6.38 -6.97 22.27
N ARG A 4 5.59 -7.42 23.27
CA ARG A 4 4.36 -8.20 23.04
C ARG A 4 3.18 -7.37 22.49
N ASN A 5 3.38 -6.08 22.24
CA ASN A 5 2.37 -5.14 21.74
C ASN A 5 2.56 -4.71 20.27
N SER A 6 3.51 -5.28 19.53
CA SER A 6 3.68 -4.94 18.11
C SER A 6 2.58 -5.57 17.24
N THR A 7 1.91 -4.77 16.43
CA THR A 7 0.99 -5.20 15.37
C THR A 7 1.70 -5.54 14.06
N VAL A 8 3.03 -5.33 13.99
CA VAL A 8 3.83 -5.70 12.82
C VAL A 8 3.99 -7.22 12.80
N PRO A 9 3.61 -7.91 11.70
CA PRO A 9 3.82 -9.33 11.56
C PRO A 9 5.29 -9.70 11.81
N LYS A 10 5.50 -10.73 12.64
CA LYS A 10 6.84 -11.27 12.86
C LYS A 10 7.41 -11.76 11.53
N PRO A 11 8.69 -11.51 11.22
CA PRO A 11 9.32 -12.07 10.04
C PRO A 11 9.19 -13.59 10.03
N PHE A 12 8.76 -14.15 8.91
CA PHE A 12 8.64 -15.58 8.68
C PHE A 12 9.88 -16.12 7.97
N ILE A 13 10.57 -17.04 8.64
CA ILE A 13 11.69 -17.79 8.09
C ILE A 13 11.24 -19.20 7.76
N PHE A 14 11.33 -19.59 6.49
CA PHE A 14 11.07 -20.97 6.11
C PHE A 14 12.38 -21.76 6.03
N VAL A 15 12.39 -22.91 6.69
CA VAL A 15 13.60 -23.73 6.85
C VAL A 15 13.53 -24.97 5.96
N LEU A 16 14.48 -25.07 5.04
CA LEU A 16 14.72 -26.22 4.18
C LEU A 16 15.88 -27.02 4.75
N ILE A 17 15.62 -28.19 5.32
CA ILE A 17 16.63 -29.01 5.99
C ILE A 17 16.32 -30.48 5.78
N PRO A 18 17.33 -31.38 5.67
CA PRO A 18 17.06 -32.81 5.61
C PRO A 18 16.32 -33.29 6.87
N PHE A 19 15.31 -34.14 6.70
CA PHE A 19 14.46 -34.64 7.79
C PHE A 19 15.14 -35.67 8.73
N GLU A 20 16.43 -35.94 8.57
CA GLU A 20 17.14 -36.92 9.38
C GLU A 20 17.28 -36.41 10.83
N LYS A 21 17.11 -37.31 11.81
CA LYS A 21 17.17 -36.97 13.25
C LYS A 21 18.42 -36.20 13.68
N LYS A 22 19.54 -36.40 12.98
CA LYS A 22 20.81 -35.70 13.26
C LYS A 22 20.72 -34.17 13.09
N PHE A 23 19.73 -33.68 12.34
CA PHE A 23 19.49 -32.26 12.11
C PHE A 23 18.49 -31.63 13.10
N GLU A 24 17.92 -32.43 14.00
CA GLU A 24 16.89 -31.95 14.93
C GLU A 24 17.40 -30.85 15.87
N ASP A 25 18.59 -31.04 16.43
CA ASP A 25 19.22 -30.06 17.33
C ASP A 25 19.73 -28.83 16.57
N ILE A 26 20.25 -29.03 15.35
CA ILE A 26 20.64 -27.96 14.43
C ILE A 26 19.44 -27.06 14.14
N TYR A 27 18.29 -27.66 13.84
CA TYR A 27 17.05 -26.93 13.60
C TYR A 27 16.55 -26.22 14.87
N LYS A 28 16.36 -26.94 15.96
CA LYS A 28 15.73 -26.42 17.19
C LYS A 28 16.57 -25.37 17.90
N PHE A 29 17.86 -25.64 18.11
CA PHE A 29 18.72 -24.79 18.91
C PHE A 29 19.57 -23.84 18.06
N GLY A 30 19.95 -24.25 16.85
CA GLY A 30 20.68 -23.40 15.91
C GLY A 30 19.75 -22.43 15.19
N ILE A 31 18.96 -22.94 14.25
CA ILE A 31 18.17 -22.12 13.31
C ILE A 31 17.01 -21.41 14.03
N LYS A 32 16.14 -22.16 14.71
CA LYS A 32 15.02 -21.59 15.50
C LYS A 32 15.51 -20.70 16.63
N GLY A 33 16.62 -21.08 17.27
CA GLY A 33 17.28 -20.26 18.29
C GLY A 33 17.71 -18.90 17.73
N ALA A 34 18.42 -18.88 16.60
CA ALA A 34 18.83 -17.65 15.93
C ALA A 34 17.64 -16.79 15.49
N ALA A 35 16.60 -17.41 14.90
CA ALA A 35 15.37 -16.73 14.48
C ALA A 35 14.66 -16.04 15.65
N ASN A 36 14.51 -16.73 16.78
CA ASN A 36 13.88 -16.17 17.97
C ASN A 36 14.66 -14.98 18.54
N ASP A 37 15.99 -15.05 18.54
CA ASP A 37 16.85 -13.98 19.05
C ASP A 37 16.75 -12.68 18.22
N VAL A 38 16.44 -12.79 16.92
CA VAL A 38 16.18 -11.64 16.02
C VAL A 38 14.71 -11.24 15.95
N GLY A 39 13.84 -11.87 16.75
CA GLY A 39 12.40 -11.57 16.80
C GLY A 39 11.58 -12.13 15.64
N ALA A 40 12.15 -13.02 14.84
CA ALA A 40 11.47 -13.76 13.79
C ALA A 40 10.88 -15.08 14.33
N TYR A 41 10.04 -15.73 13.53
CA TYR A 41 9.65 -17.12 13.77
C TYR A 41 10.11 -17.98 12.59
N ALA A 42 10.60 -19.19 12.89
CA ALA A 42 11.09 -20.12 11.89
C ALA A 42 10.26 -21.40 11.93
N GLU A 43 9.89 -21.92 10.76
CA GLU A 43 9.18 -23.19 10.63
C GLU A 43 9.80 -24.05 9.53
N ARG A 44 9.73 -25.36 9.73
CA ARG A 44 9.96 -26.38 8.70
C ARG A 44 8.67 -27.18 8.50
N LEU A 45 8.55 -27.85 7.36
CA LEU A 45 7.27 -28.41 6.89
C LEU A 45 6.58 -29.41 7.83
N ASP A 46 7.34 -30.22 8.58
CA ASP A 46 6.80 -31.32 9.39
C ASP A 46 6.10 -30.89 10.70
N GLU A 47 6.17 -29.60 11.06
CA GLU A 47 5.52 -29.06 12.27
C GLU A 47 4.02 -28.71 12.06
N GLN A 48 3.47 -28.91 10.86
CA GLN A 48 2.08 -28.59 10.55
C GLN A 48 1.24 -29.86 10.21
N ILE A 49 0.17 -30.12 10.98
CA ILE A 49 -0.71 -31.30 10.87
C ILE A 49 -1.36 -31.42 9.46
N PHE A 50 -1.55 -32.65 8.96
CA PHE A 50 -1.69 -33.04 7.54
C PHE A 50 -3.12 -33.25 7.00
N THR A 51 -3.40 -32.80 5.76
CA THR A 51 -4.48 -33.35 4.89
C THR A 51 -4.30 -33.16 3.36
N GLU A 52 -3.35 -32.36 2.83
CA GLU A 52 -3.22 -32.08 1.37
C GLU A 52 -1.75 -32.08 0.85
N GLY A 53 -1.58 -32.06 -0.47
CA GLY A 53 -0.33 -32.31 -1.23
C GLY A 53 0.92 -31.59 -0.74
N MET A 54 1.96 -32.36 -0.44
CA MET A 54 3.18 -31.91 0.26
C MET A 54 3.98 -30.84 -0.52
N LEU A 55 4.09 -30.97 -1.85
CA LEU A 55 4.89 -30.06 -2.70
C LEU A 55 4.25 -28.68 -2.85
N ASP A 56 2.95 -28.61 -3.14
CA ASP A 56 2.25 -27.32 -3.28
C ASP A 56 2.32 -26.50 -2.00
N ARG A 57 2.28 -27.17 -0.84
CA ARG A 57 2.46 -26.53 0.47
C ARG A 57 3.88 -26.01 0.64
N ILE A 58 4.91 -26.77 0.30
CA ILE A 58 6.31 -26.29 0.33
C ILE A 58 6.45 -25.04 -0.53
N PHE A 59 5.95 -25.06 -1.76
CA PHE A 59 6.02 -23.89 -2.65
C PHE A 59 5.26 -22.68 -2.12
N ASN A 60 4.10 -22.90 -1.49
CA ASN A 60 3.33 -21.85 -0.83
C ASN A 60 4.05 -21.30 0.42
N GLN A 61 4.75 -22.14 1.18
CA GLN A 61 5.54 -21.68 2.33
C GLN A 61 6.78 -20.89 1.87
N ILE A 62 7.48 -21.36 0.83
CA ILE A 62 8.59 -20.64 0.21
C ILE A 62 8.12 -19.28 -0.31
N SER A 63 6.96 -19.21 -0.98
CA SER A 63 6.43 -17.96 -1.51
C SER A 63 6.03 -16.96 -0.41
N LYS A 64 5.56 -17.45 0.74
CA LYS A 64 5.20 -16.64 1.91
C LYS A 64 6.37 -16.23 2.78
N ALA A 65 7.48 -16.96 2.74
CA ALA A 65 8.65 -16.68 3.56
C ALA A 65 9.25 -15.31 3.24
N ASP A 66 9.60 -14.54 4.28
CA ASP A 66 10.41 -13.33 4.14
C ASP A 66 11.85 -13.72 3.81
N VAL A 67 12.36 -14.77 4.43
CA VAL A 67 13.71 -15.31 4.23
C VAL A 67 13.64 -16.84 4.21
N VAL A 68 14.44 -17.46 3.36
CA VAL A 68 14.62 -18.93 3.35
C VAL A 68 15.98 -19.27 3.96
N VAL A 69 16.01 -20.23 4.87
CA VAL A 69 17.26 -20.82 5.38
C VAL A 69 17.35 -22.24 4.89
N ALA A 70 18.44 -22.60 4.22
CA ALA A 70 18.60 -23.93 3.62
C ALA A 70 19.89 -24.61 4.07
N ASP A 71 19.79 -25.79 4.67
CA ASP A 71 20.95 -26.61 5.01
C ASP A 71 21.27 -27.62 3.89
N MET A 72 22.40 -27.39 3.24
CA MET A 72 22.86 -28.15 2.08
C MET A 72 23.71 -29.37 2.45
N THR A 73 23.90 -29.63 3.75
CA THR A 73 24.75 -30.72 4.24
C THR A 73 24.33 -32.07 3.66
N GLY A 74 25.31 -32.84 3.17
CA GLY A 74 25.06 -34.16 2.59
C GLY A 74 24.36 -34.13 1.24
N ARG A 75 24.25 -32.95 0.59
CA ARG A 75 23.78 -32.80 -0.79
C ARG A 75 22.37 -33.35 -1.04
N ASN A 76 21.43 -33.05 -0.15
CA ASN A 76 20.06 -33.54 -0.27
C ASN A 76 19.37 -32.98 -1.54
N PRO A 77 18.89 -33.85 -2.46
CA PRO A 77 18.31 -33.42 -3.74
C PRO A 77 17.01 -32.63 -3.59
N ASN A 78 16.21 -32.90 -2.54
CA ASN A 78 14.98 -32.17 -2.29
C ASN A 78 15.28 -30.74 -1.85
N VAL A 79 16.23 -30.56 -0.92
CA VAL A 79 16.67 -29.22 -0.49
C VAL A 79 17.23 -28.44 -1.67
N PHE A 80 18.01 -29.06 -2.56
CA PHE A 80 18.47 -28.40 -3.79
C PHE A 80 17.32 -27.92 -4.68
N TYR A 81 16.33 -28.77 -4.89
CA TYR A 81 15.16 -28.45 -5.71
C TYR A 81 14.38 -27.26 -5.12
N GLU A 82 14.13 -27.28 -3.81
CA GLU A 82 13.45 -26.21 -3.08
C GLU A 82 14.24 -24.89 -3.07
N VAL A 83 15.57 -24.97 -2.93
CA VAL A 83 16.48 -23.81 -3.05
C VAL A 83 16.44 -23.23 -4.47
N GLY A 84 16.42 -24.09 -5.49
CA GLY A 84 16.26 -23.66 -6.88
C GLY A 84 14.95 -22.89 -7.08
N TYR A 85 13.85 -23.41 -6.55
CA TYR A 85 12.54 -22.75 -6.60
C TYR A 85 12.53 -21.41 -5.83
N ALA A 86 13.12 -21.38 -4.63
CA ALA A 86 13.24 -20.14 -3.84
C ALA A 86 14.03 -19.06 -4.59
N HIS A 87 15.13 -19.43 -5.25
CA HIS A 87 15.89 -18.51 -6.09
C HIS A 87 15.09 -18.03 -7.31
N ALA A 88 14.31 -18.91 -7.94
CA ALA A 88 13.44 -18.52 -9.06
C ALA A 88 12.39 -17.47 -8.65
N LEU A 89 11.92 -17.52 -7.39
CA LEU A 89 11.02 -16.52 -6.81
C LEU A 89 11.75 -15.26 -6.28
N GLY A 90 13.06 -15.14 -6.48
CA GLY A 90 13.85 -14.00 -6.00
C GLY A 90 14.00 -13.91 -4.49
N LYS A 91 13.70 -14.99 -3.75
CA LYS A 91 13.82 -15.02 -2.29
C LYS A 91 15.28 -14.91 -1.86
N ILE A 92 15.51 -14.27 -0.72
CA ILE A 92 16.81 -14.27 -0.06
C ILE A 92 16.98 -15.63 0.60
N VAL A 93 17.96 -16.39 0.13
CA VAL A 93 18.27 -17.73 0.65
C VAL A 93 19.61 -17.69 1.40
N LEU A 94 19.57 -18.01 2.69
CA LEU A 94 20.77 -18.19 3.51
C LEU A 94 21.18 -19.66 3.48
N LEU A 95 22.30 -19.94 2.84
CA LEU A 95 22.84 -21.29 2.70
C LEU A 95 23.66 -21.68 3.93
N LEU A 96 23.41 -22.86 4.49
CA LEU A 96 24.14 -23.47 5.59
C LEU A 96 24.77 -24.78 5.11
N THR A 97 25.90 -25.15 5.69
CA THR A 97 26.49 -26.48 5.49
C THR A 97 27.45 -26.85 6.61
N GLN A 98 27.59 -28.15 6.90
CA GLN A 98 28.67 -28.66 7.74
C GLN A 98 29.99 -28.77 6.99
N ASN A 99 29.96 -28.91 5.67
CA ASN A 99 31.15 -29.01 4.82
C ASN A 99 30.98 -28.16 3.55
N SER A 100 31.95 -27.29 3.25
CA SER A 100 31.95 -26.47 2.03
C SER A 100 31.86 -27.30 0.74
N ASP A 101 32.31 -28.56 0.77
CA ASP A 101 32.22 -29.47 -0.39
C ASP A 101 30.78 -29.87 -0.72
N ASP A 102 29.84 -29.75 0.22
CA ASP A 102 28.43 -30.03 -0.03
C ASP A 102 27.74 -28.95 -0.87
N ILE A 103 28.35 -27.76 -0.99
CA ILE A 103 27.86 -26.69 -1.84
C ILE A 103 28.25 -26.96 -3.31
N PRO A 104 27.27 -27.08 -4.24
CA PRO A 104 27.55 -27.23 -5.67
C PRO A 104 28.31 -26.04 -6.22
N PHE A 105 29.09 -26.28 -7.27
CA PHE A 105 29.91 -25.26 -7.92
C PHE A 105 29.13 -23.97 -8.23
N ASP A 106 27.91 -24.09 -8.77
CA ASP A 106 27.05 -22.95 -9.12
C ASP A 106 26.56 -22.14 -7.90
N LEU A 107 26.67 -22.68 -6.69
CA LEU A 107 26.31 -21.98 -5.46
C LEU A 107 27.53 -21.57 -4.62
N LYS A 108 28.74 -22.03 -4.95
CA LYS A 108 29.97 -21.73 -4.18
C LYS A 108 30.29 -20.24 -4.10
N HIS A 109 29.95 -19.48 -5.13
CA HIS A 109 30.13 -18.03 -5.15
C HIS A 109 29.11 -17.28 -4.29
N ARG A 110 28.03 -17.96 -3.88
CA ARG A 110 27.05 -17.39 -2.94
C ARG A 110 27.55 -17.58 -1.51
N GLN A 111 27.24 -16.60 -0.67
CA GLN A 111 27.60 -16.65 0.73
C GLN A 111 26.91 -17.85 1.40
N HIS A 112 27.69 -18.66 2.09
CA HIS A 112 27.22 -19.80 2.87
C HIS A 112 27.89 -19.82 4.23
N THR A 113 27.20 -20.32 5.24
CA THR A 113 27.70 -20.52 6.60
C THR A 113 28.25 -21.94 6.70
N VAL A 114 29.55 -22.10 6.95
CA VAL A 114 30.14 -23.41 7.25
C VAL A 114 30.21 -23.57 8.76
N TYR A 115 29.29 -24.33 9.34
CA TYR A 115 29.16 -24.44 10.80
C TYR A 115 29.80 -25.68 11.40
N SER A 116 30.28 -26.62 10.57
CA SER A 116 31.01 -27.83 11.00
C SER A 116 30.31 -28.64 12.10
N GLY A 117 28.97 -28.64 12.14
CA GLY A 117 28.18 -29.31 13.17
C GLY A 117 28.02 -28.54 14.50
N SER A 118 28.69 -27.40 14.67
CA SER A 118 28.61 -26.57 15.88
C SER A 118 27.36 -25.68 15.88
N ILE A 119 26.48 -25.90 16.86
CA ILE A 119 25.27 -25.09 17.07
C ILE A 119 25.62 -23.65 17.45
N ASP A 120 26.63 -23.43 18.29
CA ASP A 120 27.05 -22.09 18.71
C ASP A 120 27.60 -21.27 17.53
N THR A 121 28.43 -21.90 16.69
CA THR A 121 28.97 -21.29 15.47
C THR A 121 27.83 -20.97 14.50
N LEU A 122 26.93 -21.92 14.26
CA LEU A 122 25.76 -21.71 13.42
C LEU A 122 24.92 -20.53 13.91
N LYS A 123 24.56 -20.53 15.19
CA LYS A 123 23.67 -19.54 15.78
C LYS A 123 24.27 -18.14 15.72
N SER A 124 25.53 -17.99 16.12
CA SER A 124 26.22 -16.69 16.12
C SER A 124 26.34 -16.08 14.72
N GLU A 125 26.75 -16.87 13.72
CA GLU A 125 26.82 -16.38 12.34
C GLU A 125 25.44 -16.11 11.72
N LEU A 126 24.45 -16.96 12.02
CA LEU A 126 23.13 -16.87 11.44
C LEU A 126 22.35 -15.66 11.95
N ILE A 127 22.54 -15.23 13.21
CA ILE A 127 21.89 -14.04 13.77
C ILE A 127 22.18 -12.80 12.90
N THR A 128 23.44 -12.52 12.61
CA THR A 128 23.83 -11.35 11.81
C THR A 128 23.28 -11.44 10.38
N LYS A 129 23.34 -12.63 9.77
CA LYS A 129 22.83 -12.86 8.42
C LYS A 129 21.31 -12.73 8.35
N LEU A 130 20.59 -13.20 9.37
CA LEU A 130 19.13 -13.07 9.46
C LEU A 130 18.70 -11.62 9.63
N GLN A 131 19.38 -10.84 10.47
CA GLN A 131 19.06 -9.41 10.63
C GLN A 131 19.15 -8.68 9.29
N TRP A 132 20.25 -8.87 8.56
CA TRP A 132 20.43 -8.30 7.23
C TRP A 132 19.38 -8.83 6.24
N ALA A 133 19.17 -10.14 6.17
CA ALA A 133 18.25 -10.75 5.22
C ALA A 133 16.80 -10.30 5.45
N ILE A 134 16.38 -10.15 6.70
CA ILE A 134 15.04 -9.65 7.04
C ILE A 134 14.92 -8.18 6.63
N SER A 135 15.91 -7.34 6.91
CA SER A 135 15.86 -5.93 6.48
C SER A 135 15.85 -5.79 4.97
N GLU A 136 16.70 -6.55 4.27
CA GLU A 136 16.81 -6.54 2.81
C GLU A 136 15.55 -7.09 2.15
N SER A 137 14.93 -8.14 2.72
CA SER A 137 13.68 -8.71 2.22
C SER A 137 12.55 -7.69 2.27
N ARG A 138 12.46 -6.91 3.36
CA ARG A 138 11.49 -5.80 3.45
C ARG A 138 11.74 -4.74 2.40
N VAL A 139 12.99 -4.30 2.23
CA VAL A 139 13.36 -3.32 1.19
C VAL A 139 13.01 -3.83 -0.21
N ARG A 140 13.31 -5.11 -0.50
CA ARG A 140 12.95 -5.73 -1.79
C ARG A 140 11.44 -5.81 -1.96
N HIS A 141 10.71 -6.22 -0.93
CA HIS A 141 9.25 -6.29 -0.98
C HIS A 141 8.67 -4.90 -1.28
N ASP A 142 9.11 -3.87 -0.57
CA ASP A 142 8.67 -2.49 -0.76
C ASP A 142 9.05 -1.94 -2.15
N ALA A 143 10.23 -2.30 -2.66
CA ALA A 143 10.69 -1.88 -4.00
C ALA A 143 9.97 -2.60 -5.14
N GLN A 144 9.74 -3.92 -5.02
CA GLN A 144 9.10 -4.76 -6.04
C GLN A 144 7.57 -4.58 -6.06
N THR A 145 6.98 -4.07 -4.99
CA THR A 145 5.54 -3.79 -4.86
C THR A 145 5.18 -2.31 -4.92
N SER A 146 6.12 -1.43 -5.29
CA SER A 146 5.85 0.01 -5.39
C SER A 146 4.81 0.27 -6.48
N GLU A 147 3.55 0.39 -6.06
CA GLU A 147 2.49 0.89 -6.91
C GLU A 147 2.82 2.36 -7.20
N LEU A 148 3.19 2.63 -8.43
CA LEU A 148 3.49 3.96 -8.94
C LEU A 148 2.24 4.44 -9.66
N PHE A 149 1.60 5.48 -9.11
CA PHE A 149 0.53 6.17 -9.81
C PHE A 149 1.02 7.57 -10.21
N SER A 150 0.71 7.96 -11.45
CA SER A 150 0.74 9.38 -11.84
C SER A 150 -0.69 9.91 -11.86
N ILE A 151 -0.88 11.12 -11.33
CA ILE A 151 -2.18 11.79 -11.36
C ILE A 151 -2.08 13.03 -12.23
N HIS A 152 -3.04 13.21 -13.15
CA HIS A 152 -3.27 14.51 -13.78
C HIS A 152 -4.58 15.08 -13.28
N ILE A 153 -4.57 16.36 -12.92
CA ILE A 153 -5.77 17.09 -12.51
C ILE A 153 -5.92 18.28 -13.44
N ALA A 154 -7.03 18.35 -14.17
CA ALA A 154 -7.24 19.38 -15.20
C ALA A 154 -6.03 19.53 -16.15
N ASN A 155 -5.47 18.40 -16.60
CA ASN A 155 -4.28 18.28 -17.46
C ASN A 155 -2.95 18.74 -16.84
N VAL A 156 -2.92 19.06 -15.54
CA VAL A 156 -1.68 19.34 -14.81
C VAL A 156 -1.19 18.06 -14.14
N LEU A 157 0.03 17.62 -14.43
CA LEU A 157 0.66 16.49 -13.74
C LEU A 157 0.90 16.87 -12.27
N ILE A 158 0.36 16.07 -11.36
CA ILE A 158 0.57 16.20 -9.93
C ILE A 158 1.51 15.08 -9.49
N PRO A 159 2.74 15.40 -9.05
CA PRO A 159 3.68 14.42 -8.57
C PRO A 159 3.23 13.89 -7.21
N GLN A 160 3.73 12.71 -6.85
CA GLN A 160 3.52 12.18 -5.51
C GLN A 160 4.19 13.09 -4.48
N THR A 161 3.49 13.40 -3.39
CA THR A 161 3.94 14.32 -2.34
C THR A 161 5.24 13.81 -1.73
N GLY A 162 6.27 14.67 -1.73
CA GLY A 162 7.63 14.34 -1.29
C GLY A 162 8.66 14.17 -2.43
N ALA A 163 8.23 14.16 -3.69
CA ALA A 163 9.12 13.99 -4.85
C ALA A 163 9.68 15.30 -5.43
N ILE A 164 9.12 16.48 -5.13
CA ILE A 164 9.53 17.78 -5.70
C ILE A 164 9.48 18.91 -4.65
N GLU A 165 10.29 19.97 -4.82
CA GLU A 165 10.32 21.18 -3.97
C GLU A 165 9.11 22.12 -4.17
N GLU A 166 8.44 22.10 -5.33
CA GLU A 166 7.33 23.01 -5.65
C GLU A 166 5.99 22.28 -5.84
N ILE A 167 4.92 22.83 -5.23
CA ILE A 167 3.56 22.31 -5.32
C ILE A 167 2.91 22.78 -6.63
N PRO A 168 2.41 21.89 -7.50
CA PRO A 168 1.78 22.29 -8.75
C PRO A 168 0.53 23.15 -8.52
N VAL A 169 0.32 24.12 -9.42
CA VAL A 169 -0.80 25.05 -9.36
C VAL A 169 -1.76 24.79 -10.51
N ILE A 170 -3.03 24.58 -10.18
CA ILE A 170 -4.12 24.40 -11.13
C ILE A 170 -4.89 25.72 -11.20
N ASN A 171 -4.90 26.34 -12.38
CA ASN A 171 -5.60 27.60 -12.62
C ASN A 171 -6.91 27.35 -13.38
N GLY A 172 -7.93 28.16 -13.11
CA GLY A 172 -9.18 28.10 -13.85
C GLY A 172 -10.10 29.27 -13.56
N THR A 173 -11.17 29.36 -14.36
CA THR A 173 -12.26 30.31 -14.16
C THR A 173 -13.57 29.55 -14.25
N VAL A 174 -14.48 29.83 -13.33
CA VAL A 174 -15.81 29.20 -13.27
C VAL A 174 -16.88 30.29 -13.21
N LYS A 175 -18.02 30.01 -13.85
CA LYS A 175 -19.20 30.92 -13.89
C LYS A 175 -20.32 30.47 -12.95
N GLU A 176 -20.25 29.23 -12.51
CA GLU A 176 -21.23 28.61 -11.61
C GLU A 176 -20.62 28.39 -10.23
N ASN A 177 -21.48 28.31 -9.22
CA ASN A 177 -21.08 28.05 -7.84
C ASN A 177 -20.59 26.60 -7.62
N THR A 178 -20.81 25.72 -8.61
CA THR A 178 -20.34 24.33 -8.64
C THR A 178 -19.46 24.10 -9.85
N PHE A 179 -18.44 23.26 -9.71
CA PHE A 179 -17.58 22.86 -10.81
C PHE A 179 -17.00 21.46 -10.57
N TRP A 180 -16.50 20.83 -11.63
CA TRP A 180 -15.92 19.49 -11.59
C TRP A 180 -14.44 19.56 -11.92
N LEU A 181 -13.63 18.96 -11.06
CA LEU A 181 -12.20 18.85 -11.26
C LEU A 181 -11.90 17.45 -11.84
N PRO A 182 -11.56 17.33 -13.13
CA PRO A 182 -11.28 16.04 -13.74
C PRO A 182 -9.94 15.52 -13.26
N VAL A 183 -9.93 14.26 -12.82
CA VAL A 183 -8.77 13.55 -12.32
C VAL A 183 -8.53 12.32 -13.19
N ILE A 184 -7.30 12.18 -13.65
CA ILE A 184 -6.80 11.03 -14.41
C ILE A 184 -5.77 10.34 -13.54
N VAL A 185 -5.94 9.05 -13.29
CA VAL A 185 -4.97 8.21 -12.57
C VAL A 185 -4.42 7.19 -13.55
N ARG A 186 -3.09 7.12 -13.66
CA ARG A 186 -2.40 6.14 -14.50
C ARG A 186 -1.54 5.24 -13.64
N ASN A 187 -1.50 3.95 -13.98
CA ASN A 187 -0.52 3.03 -13.44
C ASN A 187 0.82 3.17 -14.17
N ASP A 188 1.82 3.67 -13.47
CA ASP A 188 3.20 3.84 -13.92
C ASP A 188 4.10 2.67 -13.49
N SER A 189 3.55 1.71 -12.76
CA SER A 189 4.23 0.49 -12.31
C SER A 189 4.43 -0.49 -13.46
N LEU A 190 5.39 -1.41 -13.29
CA LEU A 190 5.64 -2.51 -14.23
C LEU A 190 4.61 -3.65 -14.11
N GLU A 191 3.83 -3.67 -13.03
CA GLU A 191 2.84 -4.69 -12.73
C GLU A 191 1.45 -4.08 -12.51
N THR A 192 0.42 -4.94 -12.50
CA THR A 192 -0.94 -4.54 -12.18
C THR A 192 -1.04 -4.04 -10.74
N THR A 193 -1.66 -2.89 -10.51
CA THR A 193 -1.87 -2.37 -9.16
C THR A 193 -3.03 -3.08 -8.46
N SER A 194 -3.04 -3.02 -7.14
CA SER A 194 -4.23 -3.27 -6.34
C SER A 194 -5.30 -2.23 -6.66
N ALA A 195 -6.57 -2.59 -6.44
CA ALA A 195 -7.67 -1.63 -6.55
C ALA A 195 -7.53 -0.51 -5.51
N ILE A 196 -7.83 0.73 -5.90
CA ILE A 196 -8.01 1.85 -4.98
C ILE A 196 -9.41 1.75 -4.40
N THR A 197 -9.48 1.39 -3.12
CA THR A 197 -10.77 1.23 -2.42
C THR A 197 -11.27 2.55 -1.86
N HIS A 198 -10.36 3.46 -1.49
CA HIS A 198 -10.72 4.74 -0.89
C HIS A 198 -9.91 5.89 -1.50
N VAL A 199 -10.61 6.99 -1.78
CA VAL A 199 -10.05 8.25 -2.27
C VAL A 199 -10.50 9.35 -1.31
N TYR A 200 -9.54 10.09 -0.77
CA TYR A 200 -9.79 11.21 0.12
C TYR A 200 -9.25 12.50 -0.45
N LEU A 201 -9.94 13.61 -0.17
CA LEU A 201 -9.45 14.96 -0.42
C LEU A 201 -9.21 15.63 0.95
N PHE A 202 -8.01 16.16 1.15
CA PHE A 202 -7.64 16.93 2.32
C PHE A 202 -7.53 18.41 1.99
N CYS A 203 -7.97 19.28 2.90
CA CYS A 203 -7.74 20.72 2.82
C CYS A 203 -7.62 21.35 4.21
N GLN A 204 -7.32 22.64 4.26
CA GLN A 204 -7.39 23.40 5.50
C GLN A 204 -8.86 23.57 5.94
N PRO A 205 -9.11 23.81 7.24
CA PRO A 205 -10.43 24.18 7.73
C PRO A 205 -10.98 25.43 7.04
N ASN A 206 -12.30 25.46 6.82
CA ASN A 206 -13.02 26.63 6.29
C ASN A 206 -12.55 27.11 4.90
N VAL A 207 -12.00 26.21 4.08
CA VAL A 207 -11.70 26.50 2.67
C VAL A 207 -13.00 26.77 1.92
N ALA A 208 -12.92 27.70 0.96
CA ALA A 208 -14.09 28.24 0.30
C ALA A 208 -14.72 27.30 -0.75
N ALA A 209 -13.98 26.31 -1.25
CA ALA A 209 -14.52 25.26 -2.12
C ALA A 209 -14.29 23.89 -1.50
N VAL A 210 -15.38 23.14 -1.32
CA VAL A 210 -15.36 21.80 -0.71
C VAL A 210 -16.14 20.82 -1.60
N PRO A 211 -15.90 19.51 -1.45
CA PRO A 211 -16.69 18.52 -2.16
C PRO A 211 -18.19 18.63 -1.89
N PHE A 212 -19.03 18.29 -2.86
CA PHE A 212 -20.50 18.26 -2.68
C PHE A 212 -21.12 16.98 -3.21
N GLU A 213 -22.35 16.71 -2.77
CA GLU A 213 -23.22 15.69 -3.32
C GLU A 213 -24.60 16.27 -3.67
N TYR A 214 -25.35 15.56 -4.51
CA TYR A 214 -26.72 15.90 -4.80
C TYR A 214 -27.66 15.19 -3.82
N VAL A 215 -28.46 15.96 -3.09
CA VAL A 215 -29.43 15.42 -2.13
C VAL A 215 -30.84 15.57 -2.69
N ALA A 216 -31.62 14.50 -2.64
CA ALA A 216 -33.04 14.55 -3.00
C ALA A 216 -33.83 15.33 -1.94
N LEU A 217 -34.59 16.34 -2.36
CA LEU A 217 -35.50 17.06 -1.47
C LEU A 217 -36.70 16.17 -1.13
N ASN A 218 -36.73 15.65 0.09
CA ASN A 218 -37.91 14.99 0.65
C ASN A 218 -38.70 16.00 1.50
N THR A 219 -39.85 16.48 1.02
CA THR A 219 -40.75 17.32 1.82
C THR A 219 -41.64 16.45 2.71
N LEU A 220 -41.51 16.59 4.04
CA LEU A 220 -42.46 16.02 5.00
C LEU A 220 -43.58 17.04 5.28
N SER A 221 -44.83 16.69 4.99
CA SER A 221 -45.97 17.51 5.41
C SER A 221 -46.17 17.39 6.93
N PRO A 222 -46.42 18.50 7.68
CA PRO A 222 -46.42 18.47 9.14
C PRO A 222 -47.55 17.64 9.78
N ASN A 223 -48.60 17.33 9.02
CA ASN A 223 -49.73 16.54 9.50
C ASN A 223 -50.15 15.53 8.43
N SER A 224 -50.30 14.28 8.87
CA SER A 224 -50.76 13.09 8.13
C SER A 224 -49.70 12.38 7.27
N ILE A 225 -49.61 11.05 7.50
CA ILE A 225 -48.95 9.96 6.75
C ILE A 225 -47.82 10.42 5.79
N PRO A 226 -46.55 10.04 6.01
CA PRO A 226 -45.46 10.46 5.13
C PRO A 226 -45.71 10.00 3.69
N ILE A 227 -46.07 10.94 2.81
CA ILE A 227 -46.11 10.72 1.37
C ILE A 227 -44.71 11.04 0.85
N TYR A 228 -43.97 9.99 0.51
CA TYR A 228 -42.72 10.12 -0.23
C TYR A 228 -43.08 10.45 -1.68
N SER A 229 -43.07 11.74 -2.02
CA SER A 229 -43.12 12.17 -3.42
C SER A 229 -41.69 12.37 -3.90
N PHE A 230 -41.29 11.62 -4.91
CA PHE A 230 -40.07 11.90 -5.65
C PHE A 230 -40.30 13.19 -6.43
N VAL A 231 -39.80 14.32 -5.94
CA VAL A 231 -39.73 15.53 -6.75
C VAL A 231 -38.66 15.29 -7.81
N GLN A 232 -39.09 15.12 -9.06
CA GLN A 232 -38.27 14.56 -10.12
C GLN A 232 -37.17 15.49 -10.67
N ASP A 233 -36.98 16.70 -10.12
CA ASP A 233 -36.12 17.72 -10.75
C ASP A 233 -35.36 18.68 -9.81
N THR A 234 -35.23 18.40 -8.51
CA THR A 234 -34.53 19.30 -7.58
C THR A 234 -33.48 18.58 -6.74
N ASN A 235 -32.44 18.10 -7.41
CA ASN A 235 -31.21 17.70 -6.73
C ASN A 235 -30.42 18.97 -6.38
N THR A 236 -30.57 19.47 -5.17
CA THR A 236 -29.81 20.62 -4.67
C THR A 236 -28.40 20.15 -4.30
N PRO A 237 -27.33 20.82 -4.77
CA PRO A 237 -25.98 20.48 -4.36
C PRO A 237 -25.78 20.85 -2.89
N SER A 238 -25.35 19.89 -2.08
CA SER A 238 -25.07 20.07 -0.66
C SER A 238 -23.59 19.81 -0.38
N PRO A 239 -22.87 20.74 0.27
CA PRO A 239 -21.49 20.50 0.70
C PRO A 239 -21.37 19.25 1.56
N LEU A 240 -20.37 18.41 1.30
CA LEU A 240 -20.02 17.30 2.17
C LEU A 240 -19.51 17.83 3.52
N GLN A 241 -19.74 17.06 4.57
CA GLN A 241 -19.17 17.34 5.89
C GLN A 241 -17.78 16.70 5.99
N PRO A 242 -16.75 17.44 6.47
CA PRO A 242 -15.42 16.86 6.66
C PRO A 242 -15.37 15.98 7.91
N PHE A 243 -14.48 14.99 7.87
CA PHE A 243 -13.93 14.36 9.06
C PHE A 243 -12.67 15.12 9.50
N THR A 244 -12.35 15.08 10.79
CA THR A 244 -11.05 15.55 11.28
C THR A 244 -9.99 14.48 11.00
N ALA A 245 -8.99 14.84 10.20
CA ALA A 245 -7.86 13.97 9.91
C ALA A 245 -7.06 13.64 11.19
N ASN A 246 -6.52 12.42 11.27
CA ASN A 246 -5.60 12.06 12.35
C ASN A 246 -4.33 12.92 12.24
N PRO A 247 -3.75 13.43 13.36
CA PRO A 247 -2.52 14.23 13.32
C PRO A 247 -1.37 13.60 12.53
N ILE A 248 -1.26 12.27 12.48
CA ILE A 248 -0.22 11.59 11.70
C ILE A 248 -0.41 11.77 10.18
N ASP A 249 -1.65 11.94 9.73
CA ASP A 249 -2.03 12.13 8.34
C ASP A 249 -1.99 13.60 7.92
N ALA A 250 -2.14 14.54 8.86
CA ALA A 250 -2.22 15.98 8.58
C ALA A 250 -0.95 16.76 8.97
N LYS A 251 0.25 16.19 8.75
CA LYS A 251 1.54 16.87 9.03
C LYS A 251 1.73 18.16 8.24
N ASP A 252 1.01 18.33 7.14
CA ASP A 252 0.96 19.52 6.28
C ASP A 252 -0.14 20.52 6.71
N ASN A 253 -0.77 20.31 7.87
CA ASN A 253 -1.87 21.09 8.42
C ASN A 253 -3.17 21.06 7.58
N LEU A 254 -3.32 20.08 6.68
CA LEU A 254 -4.58 19.82 5.96
C LEU A 254 -5.47 18.91 6.81
N THR A 255 -6.21 19.49 7.75
CA THR A 255 -6.93 18.75 8.79
C THR A 255 -8.37 18.36 8.44
N ASP A 256 -8.99 18.99 7.44
CA ASP A 256 -10.31 18.60 6.95
C ASP A 256 -10.16 17.49 5.91
N GLN A 257 -10.81 16.34 6.14
CA GLN A 257 -10.74 15.15 5.30
C GLN A 257 -12.12 14.80 4.74
N PHE A 258 -12.25 14.76 3.41
CA PHE A 258 -13.47 14.37 2.72
C PHE A 258 -13.30 13.01 2.05
N ARG A 259 -14.25 12.11 2.24
CA ARG A 259 -14.32 10.86 1.49
C ARG A 259 -15.07 11.10 0.18
N LEU A 260 -14.38 10.93 -0.96
CA LEU A 260 -15.01 11.00 -2.28
C LEU A 260 -15.65 9.65 -2.60
N GLN A 261 -16.88 9.59 -3.12
CA GLN A 261 -17.55 8.31 -3.45
C GLN A 261 -17.00 7.72 -4.76
N THR A 262 -15.74 7.29 -4.74
CA THR A 262 -15.03 6.74 -5.90
C THR A 262 -14.12 5.59 -5.45
N THR A 263 -14.04 4.59 -6.33
CA THR A 263 -13.10 3.47 -6.28
C THR A 263 -12.47 3.31 -7.65
N ILE A 264 -11.23 2.85 -7.71
CA ILE A 264 -10.52 2.58 -8.97
C ILE A 264 -10.20 1.09 -9.00
N PRO A 265 -10.57 0.34 -10.06
CA PRO A 265 -10.23 -1.08 -10.16
C PRO A 265 -8.70 -1.28 -10.19
N ALA A 266 -8.26 -2.53 -10.06
CA ALA A 266 -6.88 -2.89 -10.31
C ALA A 266 -6.47 -2.46 -11.73
N LEU A 267 -5.39 -1.67 -11.85
CA LEU A 267 -4.97 -1.10 -13.12
C LEU A 267 -3.81 -1.91 -13.70
N PRO A 268 -3.92 -2.49 -14.91
CA PRO A 268 -2.78 -3.03 -15.63
C PRO A 268 -1.69 -1.96 -15.86
N PRO A 269 -0.43 -2.35 -16.14
CA PRO A 269 0.63 -1.40 -16.49
C PRO A 269 0.22 -0.46 -17.62
N GLY A 270 0.38 0.85 -17.41
CA GLY A 270 0.02 1.88 -18.38
C GLY A 270 -1.49 2.17 -18.52
N ALA A 271 -2.35 1.41 -17.83
CA ALA A 271 -3.79 1.66 -17.85
C ALA A 271 -4.12 2.97 -17.13
N VAL A 272 -5.23 3.57 -17.54
CA VAL A 272 -5.71 4.87 -17.09
C VAL A 272 -7.15 4.75 -16.64
N GLU A 273 -7.48 5.41 -15.53
CA GLU A 273 -8.84 5.61 -15.06
C GLU A 273 -9.12 7.09 -14.80
N THR A 274 -10.39 7.46 -14.87
CA THR A 274 -10.82 8.85 -14.75
C THR A 274 -12.00 9.02 -13.81
N PHE A 275 -12.00 10.07 -13.00
CA PHE A 275 -13.14 10.47 -12.20
C PHE A 275 -13.18 11.99 -12.05
N ASN A 276 -14.28 12.52 -11.51
CA ASN A 276 -14.42 13.95 -11.25
C ASN A 276 -14.57 14.20 -9.76
N ILE A 277 -13.93 15.26 -9.26
CA ILE A 277 -14.17 15.78 -7.92
C ILE A 277 -15.20 16.92 -8.04
N PRO A 278 -16.45 16.74 -7.60
CA PRO A 278 -17.45 17.79 -7.60
C PRO A 278 -17.13 18.77 -6.47
N LEU A 279 -16.90 20.05 -6.78
CA LEU A 279 -16.62 21.11 -5.81
C LEU A 279 -17.71 22.18 -5.85
N ILE A 280 -18.11 22.66 -4.68
CA ILE A 280 -19.04 23.78 -4.49
C ILE A 280 -18.36 24.88 -3.70
N PHE A 281 -18.57 26.13 -4.08
CA PHE A 281 -18.21 27.25 -3.24
C PHE A 281 -19.16 27.34 -2.04
N SER A 282 -18.62 27.14 -0.83
CA SER A 282 -19.35 27.24 0.44
C SER A 282 -19.66 28.68 0.84
N ARG A 283 -18.99 29.65 0.20
CA ARG A 283 -19.22 31.09 0.33
C ARG A 283 -18.85 31.81 -0.95
N GLN A 284 -19.50 32.94 -1.24
CA GLN A 284 -19.16 33.78 -2.39
C GLN A 284 -17.81 34.48 -2.15
N ILE A 285 -16.81 34.10 -2.93
CA ILE A 285 -15.50 34.76 -2.95
C ILE A 285 -15.09 35.01 -4.41
N PRO A 286 -14.34 36.09 -4.69
CA PRO A 286 -13.92 36.41 -6.06
C PRO A 286 -12.88 35.43 -6.60
N GLU A 287 -12.04 34.87 -5.73
CA GLU A 287 -10.95 33.97 -6.11
C GLU A 287 -10.64 32.98 -4.98
N LEU A 288 -10.65 31.69 -5.30
CA LEU A 288 -10.11 30.63 -4.47
C LEU A 288 -8.61 30.53 -4.71
N ASP A 289 -7.82 30.55 -3.63
CA ASP A 289 -6.42 30.12 -3.64
C ASP A 289 -6.18 29.26 -2.41
N SER A 290 -6.14 27.93 -2.58
CA SER A 290 -6.05 27.01 -1.45
C SER A 290 -5.28 25.74 -1.78
N LEU A 291 -4.60 25.19 -0.78
CA LEU A 291 -3.87 23.94 -0.87
C LEU A 291 -4.80 22.75 -0.63
N TYR A 292 -4.67 21.74 -1.47
CA TYR A 292 -5.39 20.47 -1.36
C TYR A 292 -4.40 19.31 -1.48
N ARG A 293 -4.81 18.14 -0.99
CA ARG A 293 -4.10 16.88 -1.20
C ARG A 293 -5.07 15.75 -1.46
N ILE A 294 -4.90 15.05 -2.57
CA ILE A 294 -5.63 13.79 -2.83
C ILE A 294 -4.82 12.64 -2.25
N ARG A 295 -5.49 11.73 -1.55
CA ARG A 295 -4.93 10.46 -1.11
C ARG A 295 -5.66 9.30 -1.77
N LEU A 296 -4.91 8.43 -2.43
CA LEU A 296 -5.39 7.13 -2.94
C LEU A 296 -5.00 6.04 -1.94
N HIS A 297 -5.95 5.20 -1.52
CA HIS A 297 -5.68 4.02 -0.68
C HIS A 297 -5.87 2.74 -1.48
N SER A 298 -4.76 2.02 -1.68
CA SER A 298 -4.77 0.65 -2.18
C SER A 298 -4.78 -0.35 -1.01
N ALA A 299 -4.82 -1.64 -1.32
CA ALA A 299 -4.64 -2.68 -0.32
C ALA A 299 -3.21 -2.74 0.26
N LYS A 300 -2.23 -2.19 -0.47
CA LYS A 300 -0.81 -2.28 -0.12
C LYS A 300 -0.28 -1.01 0.54
N ALA A 301 -0.75 0.17 0.10
CA ALA A 301 -0.23 1.46 0.53
C ALA A 301 -1.25 2.59 0.35
N TYR A 302 -0.85 3.80 0.74
CA TYR A 302 -1.52 5.03 0.33
C TYR A 302 -0.56 5.94 -0.44
N HIS A 303 -1.12 6.76 -1.32
CA HIS A 303 -0.38 7.63 -2.23
C HIS A 303 -0.97 9.05 -2.16
N ASP A 304 -0.14 10.02 -1.76
CA ASP A 304 -0.54 11.42 -1.59
C ASP A 304 -0.10 12.30 -2.77
N TYR A 305 -0.96 13.24 -3.15
CA TYR A 305 -0.75 14.17 -4.27
C TYR A 305 -1.23 15.56 -3.89
N SER A 306 -0.30 16.43 -3.52
CA SER A 306 -0.57 17.81 -3.10
C SER A 306 -0.59 18.75 -4.30
N PHE A 307 -1.59 19.64 -4.36
CA PHE A 307 -1.75 20.63 -5.41
C PHE A 307 -2.43 21.89 -4.88
N ARG A 308 -2.17 23.02 -5.52
CA ARG A 308 -2.79 24.30 -5.19
C ARG A 308 -3.85 24.64 -6.24
N LEU A 309 -5.05 24.96 -5.79
CA LEU A 309 -6.17 25.29 -6.67
C LEU A 309 -6.39 26.81 -6.66
N LYS A 310 -6.24 27.44 -7.82
CA LYS A 310 -6.45 28.86 -8.07
C LYS A 310 -7.60 29.08 -9.05
N ILE A 311 -8.79 29.36 -8.53
CA ILE A 311 -10.02 29.46 -9.33
C ILE A 311 -10.63 30.84 -9.18
N LYS A 312 -10.78 31.54 -10.31
CA LYS A 312 -11.52 32.80 -10.38
C LYS A 312 -13.00 32.54 -10.55
N TYR A 313 -13.82 33.23 -9.78
CA TYR A 313 -15.26 33.18 -9.93
C TYR A 313 -15.74 34.39 -10.73
N ASP A 314 -16.19 34.15 -11.96
CA ASP A 314 -16.62 35.18 -12.90
C ASP A 314 -18.14 35.33 -12.84
N PHE A 315 -18.61 36.38 -12.16
CA PHE A 315 -20.03 36.72 -12.08
C PHE A 315 -20.49 37.36 -13.39
N GLU A 316 -21.20 36.60 -14.24
CA GLU A 316 -22.11 37.24 -15.18
C GLU A 316 -23.31 37.77 -14.41
N VAL A 317 -23.36 39.09 -14.21
CA VAL A 317 -24.59 39.78 -13.80
C VAL A 317 -25.59 39.59 -14.94
N LYS A 318 -26.60 38.73 -14.76
CA LYS A 318 -27.78 38.77 -15.61
C LYS A 318 -28.42 40.15 -15.44
N GLU A 319 -28.23 41.04 -16.40
CA GLU A 319 -29.05 42.24 -16.50
C GLU A 319 -30.51 41.79 -16.62
N GLU A 320 -31.28 41.94 -15.56
CA GLU A 320 -32.73 41.85 -15.62
C GLU A 320 -33.21 42.94 -16.58
N LYS A 321 -33.67 42.50 -17.76
CA LYS A 321 -34.35 43.38 -18.71
C LYS A 321 -35.56 43.97 -17.96
N PRO A 322 -35.69 45.31 -17.87
CA PRO A 322 -36.80 45.90 -17.14
C PRO A 322 -38.13 45.42 -17.74
N PRO A 323 -39.15 45.14 -16.90
CA PRO A 323 -40.44 44.70 -17.39
C PRO A 323 -41.02 45.74 -18.36
N ALA A 324 -41.45 45.26 -19.52
CA ALA A 324 -42.09 46.05 -20.58
C ALA A 324 -43.51 46.48 -20.19
#